data_AF-A0ABD1DKW1-F1
#
_entry.id   AF-A0ABD1DKW1-F1
#
_cell.length_a   1.000
_cell.length_b   1.000
_cell.length_c   1.000
_cell.angle_alpha   90.00
_cell.angle_beta   90.00
_cell.angle_gamma   90.00
#
_symmetry.space_group_name_H-M   'P 1'
#
loop_
_entity.id
_entity.type
_entity.pdbx_description
1 polymer ?
#
loop_
_entity_poly.entity_id
_entity_poly.type
_entity_poly.pdbx_seq_one_letter_code
_entity_poly.pdbx_strand_id
1 'polypeptide(L)'
;MDITLHCVDAGDLKNKGLAEVSPSMCKFNQVSHCAASRRIAVGASNGHLAIYELRQNKCQMIPAHTKPVTALAFSPDGKFLVSYSCAENRLSFWQTSTGMFGLGQSQTRCIKGYSTAPIPDVARLNPMRLAKLIWINNRTVTLMLADGSETRFNV
;
A
#
# COMPACT_ATOMS: atom_id res chain seq x y z
N MET A 1 4.80 -20.64 5.68
CA MET A 1 6.21 -20.43 6.03
C MET A 1 6.30 -19.01 6.54
N ASP A 2 6.29 -18.84 7.85
CA ASP A 2 6.38 -17.51 8.47
C ASP A 2 7.86 -17.27 8.77
N ILE A 3 8.41 -16.17 8.24
CA ILE A 3 9.76 -15.74 8.59
C ILE A 3 9.61 -14.74 9.73
N THR A 4 9.98 -15.15 10.94
CA THR A 4 10.03 -14.27 12.11
C THR A 4 11.42 -13.66 12.21
N LEU A 5 11.52 -12.35 11.99
CA LEU A 5 12.75 -11.59 12.26
C LEU A 5 12.77 -11.22 13.74
N HIS A 6 13.68 -11.82 14.50
CA HIS A 6 13.96 -11.41 15.88
C HIS A 6 15.03 -10.31 15.87
N CYS A 7 14.70 -9.12 16.39
CA CYS A 7 15.69 -8.11 16.66
C CYS A 7 16.46 -8.51 17.93
N VAL A 8 17.75 -8.81 17.80
CA VAL A 8 18.61 -9.22 18.91
C VAL A 8 18.96 -8.03 19.81
N ASP A 9 18.95 -6.81 19.27
CA ASP A 9 19.21 -5.57 20.00
C ASP A 9 18.08 -4.55 19.82
N ALA A 10 17.04 -4.69 20.66
CA ALA A 10 15.90 -3.78 20.64
C ALA A 10 16.27 -2.34 21.10
N GLY A 11 17.34 -2.18 21.88
CA GLY A 11 17.79 -0.89 22.35
C GLY A 11 18.36 -0.06 21.21
N ASP A 12 19.25 -0.66 20.41
CA ASP A 12 19.85 0.01 19.27
C ASP A 12 18.81 0.28 18.17
N LEU A 13 17.87 -0.65 17.94
CA LEU A 13 16.74 -0.43 17.03
C LEU A 13 15.87 0.76 17.45
N LYS A 14 15.65 0.95 18.76
CA LYS A 14 14.86 2.07 19.27
C LYS A 14 15.57 3.41 19.10
N ASN A 15 16.89 3.45 19.24
CA ASN A 15 17.68 4.68 19.20
C ASN A 15 18.03 5.12 17.76
N LYS A 16 18.42 4.17 16.91
CA LYS A 16 18.92 4.42 15.55
C LYS A 16 17.87 4.17 14.46
N GLY A 17 16.86 3.35 14.78
CA GLY A 17 15.83 2.98 13.83
C GLY A 17 16.24 1.87 12.86
N LEU A 18 15.24 1.27 12.21
CA LEU A 18 15.42 0.06 11.40
C LEU A 18 16.34 0.27 10.19
N ALA A 19 16.32 1.45 9.58
CA ALA A 19 17.11 1.74 8.39
C ALA A 19 18.61 1.79 8.70
N GLU A 20 19.00 2.14 9.92
CA GLU A 20 20.40 2.18 10.34
C GLU A 20 20.86 0.82 10.87
N VAL A 21 20.04 0.14 11.68
CA VAL A 21 20.34 -1.19 12.22
C VAL A 21 20.29 -2.29 11.15
N SER A 22 19.46 -2.12 10.12
CA SER A 22 19.36 -3.05 9.00
C SER A 22 19.11 -2.31 7.68
N PRO A 23 20.16 -1.72 7.07
CA PRO A 23 20.04 -0.93 5.84
C PRO A 23 19.53 -1.74 4.64
N SER A 24 19.73 -3.06 4.66
CA SER A 24 19.22 -3.99 3.66
C SER A 24 17.69 -4.17 3.73
N MET A 25 17.06 -3.86 4.86
CA MET A 25 15.63 -4.02 5.06
C MET A 25 14.88 -2.79 4.50
N CYS A 26 14.46 -2.89 3.25
CA CYS A 26 13.68 -1.84 2.58
C CYS A 26 12.17 -2.10 2.66
N LYS A 27 11.38 -1.03 2.73
CA LYS A 27 9.93 -1.11 2.62
C LYS A 27 9.55 -1.06 1.14
N PHE A 28 8.76 -2.04 0.71
CA PHE A 28 8.13 -2.01 -0.60
C PHE A 28 6.79 -1.29 -0.47
N ASN A 29 6.70 -0.04 -0.93
CA ASN A 29 5.45 0.72 -0.84
C ASN A 29 4.32 0.10 -1.67
N GLN A 30 4.63 -0.78 -2.61
CA GLN A 30 3.68 -1.62 -3.34
C GLN A 30 3.18 -2.83 -2.54
N VAL A 31 3.49 -2.96 -1.25
CA VAL A 31 2.99 -4.03 -0.38
C VAL A 31 2.39 -3.43 0.89
N SER A 32 1.16 -3.79 1.22
CA SER A 32 0.48 -3.34 2.44
C SER A 32 -0.15 -4.51 3.17
N HIS A 33 0.12 -4.62 4.47
CA HIS A 33 -0.58 -5.54 5.36
C HIS A 33 -1.68 -4.80 6.13
N CYS A 34 -2.83 -5.44 6.33
CA CYS A 34 -3.91 -4.97 7.19
C CYS A 34 -4.13 -5.98 8.32
N ALA A 35 -3.74 -5.62 9.54
CA ALA A 35 -3.93 -6.47 10.71
C ALA A 35 -5.41 -6.71 11.04
N ALA A 36 -6.25 -5.67 10.92
CA ALA A 36 -7.68 -5.74 11.25
C ALA A 36 -8.43 -6.76 10.39
N SER A 37 -8.17 -6.78 9.08
CA SER A 37 -8.81 -7.72 8.15
C SER A 37 -7.97 -8.98 7.87
N ARG A 38 -6.72 -9.05 8.38
CA ARG A 38 -5.73 -10.09 8.08
C ARG A 38 -5.53 -10.30 6.57
N ARG A 39 -5.27 -9.20 5.87
CA ARG A 39 -5.04 -9.19 4.42
C ARG A 39 -3.68 -8.61 4.06
N ILE A 40 -3.14 -9.07 2.94
CA ILE A 40 -1.97 -8.46 2.30
C ILE A 40 -2.39 -8.03 0.90
N ALA A 41 -2.09 -6.79 0.54
CA ALA A 41 -2.22 -6.27 -0.81
C ALA A 41 -0.84 -6.12 -1.43
N VAL A 42 -0.69 -6.56 -2.66
CA VAL A 42 0.52 -6.45 -3.46
C VAL A 42 0.17 -5.78 -4.78
N GLY A 43 0.92 -4.74 -5.14
CA GLY A 43 0.81 -4.03 -6.40
C GLY A 43 1.81 -4.58 -7.40
N ALA A 44 1.33 -4.87 -8.60
CA ALA A 44 2.14 -5.43 -9.68
C ALA A 44 2.58 -4.36 -10.69
N SER A 45 3.65 -4.65 -11.42
CA SER A 45 4.19 -3.81 -12.50
C SER A 45 3.23 -3.67 -13.69
N ASN A 46 2.31 -4.61 -13.87
CA ASN A 46 1.26 -4.52 -14.89
C ASN A 46 0.02 -3.74 -14.43
N GLY A 47 0.05 -3.13 -13.23
CA GLY A 47 -1.05 -2.32 -12.70
C GLY A 47 -2.15 -3.11 -11.98
N HIS A 48 -2.01 -4.44 -11.87
CA HIS A 48 -2.93 -5.24 -11.07
C HIS A 48 -2.62 -5.17 -9.57
N LEU A 49 -3.64 -5.43 -8.75
CA LEU A 49 -3.52 -5.72 -7.32
C LEU A 49 -3.78 -7.20 -7.08
N ALA A 50 -2.93 -7.83 -6.27
CA ALA A 50 -3.21 -9.10 -5.64
C ALA A 50 -3.59 -8.86 -4.18
N ILE A 51 -4.78 -9.29 -3.77
CA ILE A 51 -5.23 -9.20 -2.38
C ILE A 51 -5.35 -10.60 -1.81
N TYR A 52 -4.48 -10.92 -0.86
CA TYR A 52 -4.44 -12.19 -0.16
C TYR A 52 -5.24 -12.10 1.14
N GLU A 53 -6.16 -13.04 1.33
CA GLU A 53 -6.87 -13.25 2.59
C GLU A 53 -6.24 -14.42 3.36
N LEU A 54 -5.49 -14.08 4.40
CA LEU A 54 -4.60 -15.02 5.08
C LEU A 54 -5.37 -16.12 5.84
N ARG A 55 -6.62 -15.87 6.24
CA ARG A 55 -7.45 -16.86 6.93
C ARG A 55 -8.05 -17.91 6.00
N GLN A 56 -8.38 -17.52 4.78
CA GLN A 56 -9.13 -18.37 3.84
C GLN A 56 -8.25 -18.93 2.73
N ASN A 57 -6.96 -18.57 2.71
CA ASN A 57 -6.02 -18.87 1.62
C ASN A 57 -6.58 -18.49 0.24
N LYS A 58 -7.27 -17.34 0.17
CA LYS A 58 -7.87 -16.81 -1.07
C LYS A 58 -7.04 -15.65 -1.61
N CYS A 59 -6.99 -15.53 -2.93
CA CYS A 59 -6.35 -14.42 -3.63
C CYS A 59 -7.35 -13.80 -4.62
N GLN A 60 -7.55 -12.50 -4.51
CA GLN A 60 -8.33 -11.71 -5.47
C GLN A 60 -7.36 -10.90 -6.35
N MET A 61 -7.47 -11.04 -7.67
CA MET A 61 -6.75 -10.20 -8.64
C MET A 61 -7.65 -9.09 -9.15
N ILE A 62 -7.16 -7.85 -9.16
CA ILE A 62 -7.95 -6.67 -9.51
C ILE A 62 -7.18 -5.82 -10.51
N PRO A 63 -7.76 -5.48 -11.68
CA PRO A 63 -7.17 -4.48 -12.57
C PRO A 63 -7.39 -3.09 -11.95
N ALA A 64 -6.36 -2.56 -11.29
CA ALA A 64 -6.45 -1.27 -10.59
C ALA A 64 -5.94 -0.10 -11.42
N HIS A 65 -4.89 -0.36 -12.18
CA HIS A 65 -4.16 0.60 -13.00
C HIS A 65 -3.77 -0.07 -14.32
N THR A 66 -3.54 0.73 -15.35
CA THR A 66 -2.94 0.38 -16.65
C THR A 66 -1.40 0.45 -16.66
N LYS A 67 -0.79 0.93 -15.58
CA LYS A 67 0.65 1.16 -15.36
C LYS A 67 1.06 0.65 -13.96
N PRO A 68 2.36 0.49 -13.66
CA PRO A 68 2.83 -0.06 -12.40
C PRO A 68 2.19 0.57 -11.16
N VAL A 69 1.77 -0.26 -10.21
CA VAL A 69 1.32 0.20 -8.91
C VAL A 69 2.54 0.54 -8.06
N THR A 70 2.73 1.83 -7.81
CA THR A 70 3.92 2.36 -7.11
C THR A 70 3.75 2.49 -5.60
N ALA A 71 2.52 2.63 -5.11
CA ALA A 71 2.23 2.67 -3.68
C ALA A 71 0.85 2.10 -3.36
N LEU A 72 0.74 1.46 -2.19
CA LEU A 72 -0.48 0.87 -1.63
C LEU A 72 -0.54 1.11 -0.12
N ALA A 73 -1.75 1.34 0.41
CA ALA A 73 -1.95 1.40 1.85
C ALA A 73 -3.39 1.03 2.23
N PHE A 74 -3.56 0.03 3.11
CA PHE A 74 -4.83 -0.20 3.80
C PHE A 74 -5.09 0.87 4.85
N SER A 75 -6.35 1.25 5.02
CA SER A 75 -6.77 2.06 6.16
C SER A 75 -6.56 1.28 7.47
N PRO A 76 -6.35 1.96 8.61
CA PRO A 76 -6.15 1.31 9.90
C PRO A 76 -7.31 0.39 10.31
N ASP A 77 -8.55 0.80 10.01
CA ASP A 77 -9.76 0.01 10.25
C ASP A 77 -9.99 -1.12 9.21
N GLY A 78 -9.16 -1.18 8.17
CA GLY A 78 -9.23 -2.18 7.11
C GLY A 78 -10.44 -2.09 6.20
N LYS A 79 -11.22 -1.00 6.25
CA LYS A 79 -12.39 -0.80 5.38
C LYS A 79 -12.00 -0.29 4.00
N PHE A 80 -10.87 0.38 3.88
CA PHE A 80 -10.39 0.96 2.64
C PHE A 80 -8.99 0.48 2.28
N LEU A 81 -8.72 0.47 0.99
CA LEU A 81 -7.38 0.36 0.42
C LEU A 81 -7.19 1.54 -0.53
N VAL A 82 -6.00 2.12 -0.57
CA VAL A 82 -5.62 3.11 -1.57
C VAL A 82 -4.49 2.54 -2.39
N SER A 83 -4.59 2.70 -3.71
CA SER A 83 -3.53 2.40 -4.68
C SER A 83 -3.12 3.65 -5.43
N TYR A 84 -1.85 3.73 -5.82
CA TYR A 84 -1.33 4.85 -6.60
C TYR A 84 -0.38 4.37 -7.69
N SER A 85 -0.58 4.90 -8.90
CA SER A 85 0.33 4.75 -10.03
C SER A 85 0.91 6.12 -10.38
N CYS A 86 2.23 6.25 -10.17
CA CYS A 86 2.97 7.46 -10.51
C CYS A 86 2.99 7.70 -12.02
N ALA A 87 3.11 6.67 -12.85
CA ALA A 87 3.14 6.82 -14.31
C ALA A 87 1.76 7.18 -14.92
N GLU A 88 0.67 6.93 -14.21
CA GLU A 88 -0.69 7.41 -14.58
C GLU A 88 -1.08 8.72 -13.92
N ASN A 89 -0.30 9.16 -12.93
CA ASN A 89 -0.67 10.25 -12.04
C ASN A 89 -2.06 10.02 -11.43
N ARG A 90 -2.34 8.80 -10.97
CA ARG A 90 -3.68 8.41 -10.52
C ARG A 90 -3.65 7.66 -9.21
N LEU A 91 -4.47 8.15 -8.27
CA LEU A 91 -4.79 7.52 -7.00
C LEU A 91 -6.20 6.94 -7.05
N SER A 92 -6.38 5.72 -6.57
CA SER A 92 -7.68 5.04 -6.51
C SER A 92 -7.98 4.57 -5.09
N PHE A 93 -9.17 4.89 -4.59
CA PHE A 93 -9.73 4.36 -3.36
C PHE A 93 -10.59 3.13 -3.64
N TRP A 94 -10.41 2.14 -2.79
CA TRP A 94 -11.11 0.88 -2.86
C TRP A 94 -11.86 0.65 -1.56
N GLN A 95 -13.16 0.41 -1.64
CA GLN A 95 -13.89 -0.14 -0.50
C GLN A 95 -13.64 -1.63 -0.45
N THR A 96 -13.32 -2.12 0.74
CA THR A 96 -13.01 -3.52 0.98
C THR A 96 -14.02 -4.07 1.98
N SER A 97 -14.58 -5.24 1.67
CA SER A 97 -15.45 -5.99 2.57
C SER A 97 -14.97 -7.43 2.66
N THR A 98 -15.12 -8.00 3.84
CA THR A 98 -14.91 -9.43 4.09
C THR A 98 -16.27 -10.08 4.29
N GLY A 99 -16.40 -11.34 3.90
CA GLY A 99 -17.58 -12.14 4.25
C GLY A 99 -17.84 -12.12 5.77
N MET A 100 -19.12 -12.06 6.16
CA MET A 100 -19.49 -12.08 7.57
C MET A 100 -19.18 -13.48 8.12
N PHE A 101 -18.35 -13.57 9.17
CA PHE A 101 -17.91 -14.85 9.75
C PHE A 101 -17.24 -15.82 8.76
N GLY A 102 -16.58 -15.31 7.71
CA GLY A 102 -15.98 -16.16 6.67
C GLY A 102 -16.98 -16.77 5.68
N LEU A 103 -18.27 -16.45 5.84
CA LEU A 103 -19.32 -16.76 4.89
C LEU A 103 -19.47 -15.59 3.92
N GLY A 104 -19.33 -15.89 2.63
CA GLY A 104 -19.41 -14.91 1.53
C GLY A 104 -18.06 -14.56 0.91
N GLN A 105 -18.12 -13.97 -0.28
CA GLN A 105 -16.92 -13.56 -1.01
C GLN A 105 -16.43 -12.21 -0.49
N SER A 106 -15.13 -12.13 -0.19
CA SER A 106 -14.46 -10.85 0.00
C SER A 106 -14.57 -10.04 -1.28
N GLN A 107 -14.98 -8.78 -1.16
CA GLN A 107 -15.08 -7.87 -2.30
C GLN A 107 -14.20 -6.66 -2.08
N THR A 108 -13.56 -6.24 -3.18
CA THR A 108 -12.81 -5.01 -3.24
C THR A 108 -13.22 -4.28 -4.50
N ARG A 109 -13.81 -3.09 -4.34
CA ARG A 109 -14.38 -2.30 -5.44
C ARG A 109 -13.81 -0.90 -5.42
N CYS A 110 -13.47 -0.37 -6.59
CA CYS A 110 -13.06 1.03 -6.72
C CYS A 110 -14.26 1.92 -6.43
N ILE A 111 -14.11 2.90 -5.56
CA ILE A 111 -15.17 3.83 -5.17
C ILE A 111 -14.85 5.28 -5.53
N LYS A 112 -13.58 5.60 -5.75
CA LYS A 112 -13.15 6.97 -6.06
C LYS A 112 -11.78 6.97 -6.70
N GLY A 113 -11.56 7.87 -7.66
CA GLY A 113 -10.27 8.11 -8.27
C GLY A 113 -9.92 9.59 -8.23
N TYR A 114 -8.63 9.89 -8.11
CA TYR A 114 -8.08 11.24 -8.14
C TYR A 114 -6.91 11.29 -9.10
N SER A 115 -6.89 12.31 -9.95
CA SER A 115 -5.70 12.66 -10.72
C SER A 115 -4.74 13.48 -9.86
N THR A 116 -3.45 13.26 -10.03
CA THR A 116 -2.38 14.00 -9.34
C THR A 116 -1.56 14.79 -10.35
N ALA A 117 -0.78 15.74 -9.87
CA ALA A 117 0.23 16.38 -10.72
C ALA A 117 1.28 15.33 -11.14
N PRO A 118 1.80 15.41 -12.38
CA PRO A 118 2.94 14.60 -12.79
C PRO A 118 4.22 15.07 -12.10
N ILE A 119 5.05 14.11 -11.74
CA ILE A 119 6.43 14.40 -11.33
C ILE A 119 7.26 14.57 -12.63
N PRO A 120 8.03 15.65 -12.80
CA PRO A 120 8.98 15.76 -13.90
C PRO A 120 10.06 14.66 -13.84
N ASP A 121 10.49 14.15 -14.99
CA ASP A 121 11.63 13.22 -15.09
C ASP A 121 11.56 11.96 -14.20
N VAL A 122 10.36 11.39 -13.99
CA VAL A 122 10.14 10.14 -13.19
C VAL A 122 11.13 9.03 -13.53
N ALA A 123 11.54 8.90 -14.79
CA ALA A 123 12.47 7.87 -15.24
C ALA A 123 13.88 7.96 -14.61
N ARG A 124 14.27 9.13 -14.09
CA ARG A 124 15.57 9.32 -13.40
C ARG A 124 15.50 9.01 -11.90
N LEU A 125 14.31 8.84 -11.36
CA LEU A 125 14.10 8.63 -9.93
C LEU A 125 14.14 7.14 -9.57
N ASN A 126 14.43 6.84 -8.32
CA ASN A 126 14.42 5.46 -7.83
C ASN A 126 12.96 4.93 -7.82
N PRO A 127 12.64 3.88 -8.60
CA PRO A 127 11.27 3.33 -8.69
C PRO A 127 10.70 2.90 -7.33
N MET A 128 11.57 2.48 -6.41
CA MET A 128 11.20 2.06 -5.05
C MET A 128 10.85 3.22 -4.11
N ARG A 129 11.13 4.46 -4.52
CA ARG A 129 10.96 5.67 -3.68
C ARG A 129 10.08 6.73 -4.35
N LEU A 130 9.31 6.37 -5.38
CA LEU A 130 8.49 7.32 -6.15
C LEU A 130 7.33 7.92 -5.34
N ALA A 131 6.67 7.09 -4.54
CA ALA A 131 5.48 7.50 -3.81
C ALA A 131 5.34 6.73 -2.50
N LYS A 132 4.72 7.37 -1.51
CA LYS A 132 4.33 6.78 -0.23
C LYS A 132 2.93 7.24 0.13
N LEU A 133 2.12 6.30 0.63
CA LEU A 133 0.77 6.57 1.13
C LEU A 133 0.75 6.43 2.65
N ILE A 134 0.21 7.45 3.33
CA ILE A 134 0.12 7.47 4.80
C ILE A 134 -1.31 7.85 5.19
N TRP A 135 -2.02 6.92 5.83
CA TRP A 135 -3.31 7.22 6.44
C TRP A 135 -3.10 8.06 7.71
N ILE A 136 -3.74 9.23 7.77
CA ILE A 136 -3.71 10.09 8.95
C ILE A 136 -4.91 9.83 9.87
N ASN A 137 -5.98 9.25 9.33
CA ASN A 137 -7.14 8.72 10.04
C ASN A 137 -7.82 7.65 9.15
N ASN A 138 -9.01 7.16 9.50
CA ASN A 138 -9.71 6.11 8.73
C ASN A 138 -10.31 6.57 7.38
N ARG A 139 -10.24 7.87 7.07
CA ARG A 139 -10.88 8.48 5.89
C ARG A 139 -9.95 9.35 5.06
N THR A 140 -8.83 9.78 5.60
CA THR A 140 -7.88 10.68 4.93
C THR A 140 -6.52 10.01 4.77
N VAL A 141 -6.01 10.04 3.55
CA VAL A 141 -4.66 9.57 3.19
C VAL A 141 -3.84 10.74 2.66
N THR A 142 -2.56 10.78 3.01
CA THR A 142 -1.56 11.66 2.40
C THR A 142 -0.75 10.87 1.39
N LEU A 143 -0.69 11.36 0.16
CA LEU A 143 0.26 10.93 -0.85
C LEU A 143 1.48 11.84 -0.75
N MET A 144 2.65 11.23 -0.53
CA MET A 144 3.95 11.91 -0.60
C MET A 144 4.69 11.40 -1.83
N LEU A 145 5.16 12.31 -2.67
CA LEU A 145 5.89 11.99 -3.89
C LEU A 145 7.40 12.24 -3.74
N ALA A 146 8.18 11.67 -4.64
CA ALA A 146 9.65 11.75 -4.60
C ALA A 146 10.22 13.17 -4.76
N ASP A 147 9.45 14.09 -5.35
CA ASP A 147 9.79 15.51 -5.45
C ASP A 147 9.51 16.30 -4.16
N GLY A 148 9.02 15.62 -3.11
CA GLY A 148 8.67 16.22 -1.83
C GLY A 148 7.26 16.79 -1.77
N SER A 149 6.48 16.74 -2.86
CA SER A 149 5.09 17.19 -2.83
C SER A 149 4.23 16.28 -1.94
N GLU A 150 3.32 16.90 -1.20
CA GLU A 150 2.36 16.22 -0.33
C GLU A 150 0.94 16.64 -0.71
N THR A 151 0.05 15.68 -0.90
CA THR A 151 -1.37 15.95 -1.18
C THR A 151 -2.25 15.03 -0.36
N ARG A 152 -3.31 15.60 0.24
CA ARG A 152 -4.27 14.85 1.06
C ARG A 152 -5.52 14.53 0.25
N PHE A 153 -5.99 13.30 0.39
CA PHE A 153 -7.21 12.83 -0.25
C PHE A 153 -8.14 12.22 0.79
N ASN A 154 -9.44 12.49 0.63
CA ASN A 154 -10.49 11.89 1.44
C ASN A 154 -11.22 10.82 0.64
N VAL A 155 -11.57 9.72 1.30
CA VAL A 155 -12.49 8.73 0.74
C VAL A 155 -13.90 9.32 0.67
#